data_AF-A0A2P7SCZ0-F1
#
_entry.id   AF-A0A2P7SCZ0-F1
#
_cell.length_a   1.000
_cell.length_b   1.000
_cell.length_c   1.000
_cell.angle_alpha   90.00
_cell.angle_beta   90.00
_cell.angle_gamma   90.00
#
_symmetry.space_group_name_H-M   'P 1'
#
loop_
_entity.id
_entity.type
_entity.pdbx_description
1 polymer ?
#
loop_
_entity_poly.entity_id
_entity_poly.type
_entity_poly.pdbx_seq_one_letter_code
_entity_poly.pdbx_strand_id
1 'polypeptide(L)'
;MKPIIDPRLGDIEDDASSTKKRSLVAIAGSMLIEISLFKLAFAWILLLLVPGLVLGLLPIAAGMWLQTLTDRVLSPLDGVVPLTILLLVLAVGWYGGRAFLRLAEYSFWSLTSLVVQPGYGASREALRQLAERLLPANASQTTRAALRAGAAAVAGVLVSAFALIIFFLVWPATHIFGGLNEISSASRLVSVALANSLAVVSAYLAAGSLIWGLADSTMPQPRDLEHFDTAPEDARRWRVVHLSDIHIVGEHYGFRVESGRAGARGNERLRRLFKRLEEIDQANPLDHILITGDITDAGRLSEWAVFFSVIEAHPNLANRVLIIPGNHDLNIVDRANPARMDLPTSPNPRLRQLRMLSGMEFVQGDRVSVVERDSGAIATTLAAATEPYRPDIERFADAARPLLSRRLTEAWNGAFPMIVPPEGENGLGIVLFNSNAATHFSFTNALGLVSAEQVQAFEQVAKEHPRAGWLVLLHHHAIEYPRAVKKLSVRIGTALINGNWFLRRLKPFAGRAVLMHGHRHVDWIGQCGGLLIVSAPSPVMEATDDMTTGFYIHTVAVTNGGELKLLSPEHIELPGEPHK
;
A
#
# COMPACT_ATOMS: atom_id res chain seq x y z
N MET A 1 -14.32 20.86 12.71
CA MET A 1 -15.53 20.34 12.03
C MET A 1 -15.95 19.04 12.69
N LYS A 2 -17.20 18.61 12.53
CA LYS A 2 -17.65 17.33 13.10
C LYS A 2 -17.22 16.19 12.14
N PRO A 3 -16.49 15.17 12.61
CA PRO A 3 -16.10 14.04 11.76
C PRO A 3 -17.32 13.28 11.24
N ILE A 4 -17.21 12.66 10.06
CA ILE A 4 -18.26 11.79 9.48
C ILE A 4 -18.61 10.64 10.43
N ILE A 5 -17.60 9.93 10.91
CA ILE A 5 -17.70 8.93 11.97
C ILE A 5 -17.00 9.53 13.19
N ASP A 6 -17.76 9.88 14.23
CA ASP A 6 -17.16 10.31 15.49
C ASP A 6 -16.76 9.08 16.31
N PRO A 7 -15.44 8.80 16.43
CA PRO A 7 -14.98 7.61 17.14
C PRO A 7 -15.32 7.61 18.64
N ARG A 8 -15.73 8.75 19.20
CA ARG A 8 -16.11 8.87 20.61
C ARG A 8 -17.53 8.35 20.87
N LEU A 9 -18.33 8.16 19.84
CA LEU A 9 -19.74 7.73 19.95
C LEU A 9 -19.95 6.22 19.79
N GLY A 10 -18.90 5.46 19.47
CA GLY A 10 -19.01 4.04 19.16
C GLY A 10 -19.41 3.77 17.71
N ASP A 11 -19.20 2.54 17.25
CA ASP A 11 -19.78 2.02 16.01
C ASP A 11 -20.15 0.53 16.11
N ILE A 12 -20.51 -0.09 14.99
CA ILE A 12 -20.98 -1.49 14.93
C ILE A 12 -19.99 -2.53 15.51
N GLU A 13 -18.70 -2.22 15.63
CA GLU A 13 -17.73 -3.11 16.29
C GLU A 13 -17.93 -3.14 17.81
N ASP A 14 -18.32 -2.04 18.45
CA ASP A 14 -18.59 -1.99 19.90
C ASP A 14 -19.83 -2.82 20.28
N ASP A 15 -20.76 -2.98 19.32
CA ASP A 15 -21.98 -3.76 19.48
C ASP A 15 -21.78 -5.27 19.20
N ALA A 16 -20.57 -5.72 18.84
CA ALA A 16 -20.32 -7.10 18.39
C ALA A 16 -20.81 -8.18 19.36
N SER A 17 -20.63 -7.95 20.66
CA SER A 17 -21.04 -8.86 21.74
C SER A 17 -22.25 -8.34 22.54
N SER A 18 -22.87 -7.24 22.11
CA SER A 18 -23.95 -6.58 22.86
C SER A 18 -25.28 -7.29 22.63
N THR A 19 -25.77 -8.03 23.63
CA THR A 19 -27.09 -8.69 23.58
C THR A 19 -28.27 -7.72 23.57
N LYS A 20 -28.02 -6.43 23.84
CA LYS A 20 -29.03 -5.36 23.76
C LYS A 20 -29.20 -4.81 22.35
N LYS A 21 -28.18 -4.97 21.51
CA LYS A 21 -28.13 -4.46 20.14
C LYS A 21 -28.20 -5.57 19.10
N ARG A 22 -27.73 -6.77 19.44
CA ARG A 22 -27.74 -7.97 18.58
C ARG A 22 -28.55 -9.11 19.19
N SER A 23 -29.22 -9.87 18.33
CA SER A 23 -29.93 -11.08 18.75
C SER A 23 -28.94 -12.19 19.14
N LEU A 24 -29.35 -13.11 20.02
CA LEU A 24 -28.52 -14.27 20.40
C LEU A 24 -28.13 -15.13 19.18
N VAL A 25 -29.00 -15.22 18.18
CA VAL A 25 -28.73 -15.93 16.92
C VAL A 25 -27.62 -15.23 16.13
N ALA A 26 -27.64 -13.89 16.06
CA ALA A 26 -26.59 -13.13 15.38
C ALA A 26 -25.23 -13.29 16.08
N ILE A 27 -25.21 -13.28 17.42
CA ILE A 27 -23.99 -13.49 18.23
C ILE A 27 -23.47 -14.92 18.06
N ALA A 28 -24.35 -15.93 18.12
CA ALA A 28 -23.98 -17.33 17.89
C ALA A 28 -23.43 -17.54 16.46
N GLY A 29 -24.04 -16.90 15.46
CA GLY A 29 -23.56 -16.91 14.08
C GLY A 29 -22.17 -16.31 13.93
N SER A 30 -21.90 -15.15 14.54
CA SER A 30 -20.55 -14.56 14.53
C SER A 30 -19.54 -15.45 15.25
N MET A 31 -19.90 -16.06 16.38
CA MET A 31 -19.02 -17.00 17.09
C MET A 31 -18.67 -18.22 16.24
N LEU A 32 -19.63 -18.82 15.53
CA LEU A 32 -19.38 -19.95 14.62
C LEU A 32 -18.41 -19.59 13.50
N ILE A 33 -18.54 -18.38 12.95
CA ILE A 33 -17.61 -17.85 11.93
C ILE A 33 -16.24 -17.55 12.54
N GLU A 34 -16.15 -17.15 13.82
CA GLU A 34 -14.89 -16.87 14.50
C GLU A 34 -14.10 -18.12 14.92
N ILE A 35 -14.69 -19.33 14.87
CA ILE A 35 -13.95 -20.57 15.09
C ILE A 35 -12.88 -20.70 14.00
N SER A 36 -11.62 -20.58 14.42
CA SER A 36 -10.47 -20.39 13.53
C SER A 36 -10.32 -21.48 12.48
N LEU A 37 -10.60 -22.75 12.79
CA LEU A 37 -10.44 -23.86 11.83
C LEU A 37 -11.48 -23.82 10.69
N PHE A 38 -12.75 -23.55 10.99
CA PHE A 38 -13.78 -23.41 9.95
C PHE A 38 -13.54 -22.16 9.11
N LYS A 39 -13.22 -21.04 9.76
CA LYS A 39 -12.88 -19.79 9.08
C LYS A 39 -11.67 -19.95 8.18
N LEU A 40 -10.63 -20.61 8.67
CA LEU A 40 -9.41 -20.91 7.94
C LEU A 40 -9.70 -21.83 6.75
N ALA A 41 -10.42 -22.93 6.95
CA ALA A 41 -10.81 -23.83 5.87
C ALA A 41 -11.59 -23.09 4.78
N PHE A 42 -12.58 -22.28 5.18
CA PHE A 42 -13.37 -21.48 4.24
C PHE A 42 -12.52 -20.45 3.50
N ALA A 43 -11.60 -19.78 4.19
CA ALA A 43 -10.67 -18.85 3.57
C ALA A 43 -9.71 -19.52 2.60
N TRP A 44 -9.15 -20.68 2.95
CA TRP A 44 -8.32 -21.47 2.05
C TRP A 44 -9.09 -21.90 0.80
N ILE A 45 -10.35 -22.31 0.97
CA ILE A 45 -11.22 -22.66 -0.15
C ILE A 45 -11.42 -21.44 -1.06
N LEU A 46 -11.81 -20.28 -0.49
CA LEU A 46 -12.13 -19.09 -1.26
C LEU A 46 -10.93 -18.37 -1.88
N LEU A 47 -9.80 -18.31 -1.18
CA LEU A 47 -8.63 -17.52 -1.57
C LEU A 47 -7.59 -18.32 -2.34
N LEU A 48 -7.55 -19.65 -2.19
CA LEU A 48 -6.52 -20.50 -2.81
C LEU A 48 -7.12 -21.61 -3.69
N LEU A 49 -7.99 -22.47 -3.14
CA LEU A 49 -8.45 -23.65 -3.85
C LEU A 49 -9.34 -23.31 -5.04
N VAL A 50 -10.39 -22.51 -4.83
CA VAL A 50 -11.33 -22.12 -5.90
C VAL A 50 -10.62 -21.33 -6.99
N PRO A 51 -9.83 -20.28 -6.69
CA PRO A 51 -9.06 -19.57 -7.71
C PRO A 51 -8.07 -20.48 -8.45
N GLY A 52 -7.38 -21.37 -7.74
CA GLY A 52 -6.47 -22.34 -8.32
C GLY A 52 -7.18 -23.27 -9.31
N LEU A 53 -8.25 -23.94 -8.88
CA LEU A 53 -9.03 -24.82 -9.76
C LEU A 53 -9.60 -24.06 -10.97
N VAL A 54 -10.11 -22.85 -10.77
CA VAL A 54 -10.59 -21.99 -11.88
C VAL A 54 -9.46 -21.69 -12.85
N LEU A 55 -8.26 -21.34 -12.37
CA LEU A 55 -7.09 -21.09 -13.21
C LEU A 55 -6.69 -22.33 -14.02
N GLY A 56 -6.76 -23.53 -13.43
CA GLY A 56 -6.46 -24.79 -14.11
C GLY A 56 -7.52 -25.25 -15.11
N LEU A 57 -8.79 -24.90 -14.88
CA LEU A 57 -9.91 -25.19 -15.78
C LEU A 57 -10.02 -24.17 -16.93
N LEU A 58 -9.52 -22.95 -16.73
CA LEU A 58 -9.62 -21.87 -17.72
C LEU A 58 -8.98 -22.22 -19.07
N PRO A 59 -7.80 -22.87 -19.16
CA PRO A 59 -7.25 -23.34 -20.43
C PRO A 59 -8.17 -24.33 -21.16
N ILE A 60 -8.84 -25.23 -20.44
CA ILE A 60 -9.78 -26.20 -21.02
C ILE A 60 -11.00 -25.47 -21.57
N ALA A 61 -11.59 -24.57 -20.77
CA ALA A 61 -12.74 -23.77 -21.18
C ALA A 61 -12.41 -22.84 -22.36
N ALA A 62 -11.22 -22.22 -22.35
CA ALA A 62 -10.72 -21.37 -23.42
C ALA A 62 -10.46 -22.18 -24.70
N GLY A 63 -9.88 -23.38 -24.59
CA GLY A 63 -9.69 -24.31 -25.70
C GLY A 63 -11.02 -24.73 -26.34
N MET A 64 -12.00 -25.10 -25.52
CA MET A 64 -13.36 -25.43 -25.99
C MET A 64 -14.06 -24.23 -26.62
N TRP A 65 -13.95 -23.05 -26.02
CA TRP A 65 -14.53 -21.83 -26.56
C TRP A 65 -13.87 -21.46 -27.88
N LEU A 66 -12.55 -21.56 -27.99
CA LEU A 66 -11.80 -21.30 -29.22
C LEU A 66 -12.16 -22.30 -30.32
N GLN A 67 -12.30 -23.59 -29.99
CA GLN A 67 -12.80 -24.60 -30.92
C GLN A 67 -14.21 -24.25 -31.39
N THR A 68 -15.13 -23.98 -30.45
CA THR A 68 -16.53 -23.61 -30.77
C THR A 68 -16.60 -22.32 -31.61
N LEU A 69 -15.77 -21.33 -31.29
CA LEU A 69 -15.67 -20.07 -32.03
C LEU A 69 -15.13 -20.33 -33.44
N THR A 70 -14.07 -21.13 -33.57
CA THR A 70 -13.48 -21.50 -34.86
C THR A 70 -14.50 -22.26 -35.72
N ASP A 71 -15.21 -23.21 -35.13
CA ASP A 71 -16.26 -24.00 -35.80
C ASP A 71 -17.46 -23.15 -36.23
N ARG A 72 -17.84 -22.13 -35.45
CA ARG A 72 -18.96 -21.23 -35.76
C ARG A 72 -18.58 -20.04 -36.65
N VAL A 73 -17.34 -19.55 -36.58
CA VAL A 73 -16.84 -18.45 -37.41
C VAL A 73 -16.44 -18.94 -38.81
N LEU A 74 -15.97 -20.19 -38.93
CA LEU A 74 -15.67 -20.82 -40.23
C LEU A 74 -16.92 -21.48 -40.87
N SER A 75 -18.05 -21.51 -40.17
CA SER A 75 -19.34 -21.90 -40.74
C SER A 75 -19.91 -20.73 -41.58
N PRO A 76 -20.17 -20.90 -42.89
CA PRO A 76 -20.67 -19.83 -43.75
C PRO A 76 -22.08 -19.31 -43.40
N LEU A 77 -22.77 -19.93 -42.44
CA LEU A 77 -24.21 -19.72 -42.20
C LEU A 77 -24.56 -18.89 -40.94
N ASP A 78 -23.61 -18.56 -40.06
CA ASP A 78 -23.92 -17.98 -38.73
C ASP A 78 -23.19 -16.65 -38.42
N GLY A 79 -22.94 -15.79 -39.40
CA GLY A 79 -22.17 -14.53 -39.21
C GLY A 79 -22.71 -13.53 -38.17
N VAL A 80 -23.98 -13.65 -37.77
CA VAL A 80 -24.63 -12.74 -36.80
C VAL A 80 -24.23 -13.04 -35.35
N VAL A 81 -23.99 -14.32 -35.02
CA VAL A 81 -23.72 -14.74 -33.63
C VAL A 81 -22.32 -14.31 -33.17
N PRO A 82 -21.23 -14.52 -33.94
CA PRO A 82 -19.89 -14.04 -33.59
C PRO A 82 -19.83 -12.52 -33.45
N LEU A 83 -20.52 -11.78 -34.35
CA LEU A 83 -20.58 -10.31 -34.30
C LEU A 83 -21.31 -9.84 -33.03
N THR A 84 -22.40 -10.49 -32.65
CA THR A 84 -23.15 -10.17 -31.43
C THR A 84 -22.32 -10.44 -30.17
N ILE A 85 -21.59 -11.56 -30.11
CA ILE A 85 -20.69 -11.87 -28.98
C ILE A 85 -19.57 -10.83 -28.89
N LEU A 86 -18.93 -10.47 -30.01
CA LEU A 86 -17.90 -9.44 -30.04
C LEU A 86 -18.43 -8.09 -29.55
N LEU A 87 -19.60 -7.67 -30.03
CA LEU A 87 -20.25 -6.44 -29.58
C LEU A 87 -20.61 -6.47 -28.09
N LEU A 88 -20.99 -7.63 -27.55
CA LEU A 88 -21.31 -7.79 -26.13
C LEU A 88 -20.06 -7.76 -25.24
N VAL A 89 -18.96 -8.38 -25.68
CA VAL A 89 -17.65 -8.28 -25.02
C VAL A 89 -17.13 -6.84 -25.05
N LEU A 90 -17.24 -6.15 -26.20
CA LEU A 90 -16.89 -4.75 -26.33
C LEU A 90 -17.79 -3.85 -25.46
N ALA A 91 -19.10 -4.12 -25.40
CA ALA A 91 -20.04 -3.36 -24.56
C ALA A 91 -19.78 -3.57 -23.07
N VAL A 92 -19.49 -4.79 -22.63
CA VAL A 92 -19.10 -5.10 -21.25
C VAL A 92 -17.75 -4.45 -20.91
N GLY A 93 -16.79 -4.51 -21.83
CA GLY A 93 -15.51 -3.82 -21.71
C GLY A 93 -15.64 -2.29 -21.69
N TRP A 94 -16.63 -1.74 -22.41
CA TRP A 94 -16.89 -0.30 -22.48
C TRP A 94 -17.60 0.23 -21.22
N TYR A 95 -18.70 -0.41 -20.81
CA TYR A 95 -19.47 0.00 -19.63
C TYR A 95 -18.80 -0.38 -18.30
N GLY A 96 -18.05 -1.48 -18.27
CA GLY A 96 -17.35 -1.98 -17.08
C GLY A 96 -15.86 -1.67 -17.04
N GLY A 97 -15.31 -1.01 -18.08
CA GLY A 97 -13.88 -0.96 -18.36
C GLY A 97 -13.01 -0.54 -17.18
N ARG A 98 -13.38 0.51 -16.46
CA ARG A 98 -12.57 0.98 -15.31
C ARG A 98 -12.58 0.00 -14.15
N ALA A 99 -13.76 -0.52 -13.78
CA ALA A 99 -13.88 -1.51 -12.71
C ALA A 99 -13.13 -2.80 -13.08
N PHE A 100 -13.21 -3.20 -14.35
CA PHE A 100 -12.50 -4.34 -14.89
C PHE A 100 -10.99 -4.12 -14.92
N LEU A 101 -10.50 -2.96 -15.39
CA LEU A 101 -9.07 -2.62 -15.41
C LEU A 101 -8.47 -2.57 -14.01
N ARG A 102 -9.19 -2.00 -13.02
CA ARG A 102 -8.76 -2.06 -11.62
C ARG A 102 -8.71 -3.47 -11.09
N LEU A 103 -9.73 -4.28 -11.37
CA LEU A 103 -9.74 -5.67 -10.97
C LEU A 103 -8.57 -6.43 -11.60
N ALA A 104 -8.33 -6.23 -12.90
CA ALA A 104 -7.23 -6.86 -13.64
C ALA A 104 -5.87 -6.42 -13.11
N GLU A 105 -5.67 -5.12 -12.87
CA GLU A 105 -4.46 -4.58 -12.27
C GLU A 105 -4.24 -5.19 -10.87
N TYR A 106 -5.25 -5.15 -10.02
CA TYR A 106 -5.19 -5.69 -8.68
C TYR A 106 -4.86 -7.20 -8.69
N SER A 107 -5.57 -7.97 -9.53
CA SER A 107 -5.31 -9.41 -9.70
C SER A 107 -3.90 -9.67 -10.22
N PHE A 108 -3.40 -8.87 -11.16
CA PHE A 108 -2.03 -8.98 -11.68
C PHE A 108 -0.98 -8.74 -10.58
N TRP A 109 -1.13 -7.66 -9.81
CA TRP A 109 -0.21 -7.37 -8.72
C TRP A 109 -0.31 -8.36 -7.57
N SER A 110 -1.52 -8.81 -7.23
CA SER A 110 -1.74 -9.84 -6.21
C SER A 110 -1.12 -11.19 -6.62
N LEU A 111 -1.26 -11.60 -7.88
CA LEU A 111 -0.60 -12.80 -8.39
C LEU A 111 0.93 -12.64 -8.34
N THR A 112 1.44 -11.47 -8.72
CA THR A 112 2.87 -11.15 -8.65
C THR A 112 3.40 -11.20 -7.21
N SER A 113 2.67 -10.66 -6.24
CA SER A 113 3.07 -10.66 -4.83
C SER A 113 3.02 -12.04 -4.19
N LEU A 114 2.15 -12.92 -4.67
CA LEU A 114 2.01 -14.28 -4.14
C LEU A 114 3.00 -15.26 -4.79
N VAL A 115 3.18 -15.16 -6.11
CA VAL A 115 3.94 -16.15 -6.88
C VAL A 115 5.37 -15.70 -7.13
N VAL A 116 5.56 -14.46 -7.60
CA VAL A 116 6.86 -14.01 -8.10
C VAL A 116 7.71 -13.41 -6.98
N GLN A 117 7.19 -12.41 -6.27
CA GLN A 117 7.96 -11.64 -5.29
C GLN A 117 8.57 -12.49 -4.15
N PRO A 118 7.89 -13.50 -3.58
CA PRO A 118 8.48 -14.28 -2.49
C PRO A 118 9.68 -15.10 -2.97
N GLY A 119 9.57 -15.76 -4.14
CA GLY A 119 10.66 -16.54 -4.72
C GLY A 119 11.78 -15.65 -5.26
N TYR A 120 11.44 -14.76 -6.19
CA TYR A 120 12.39 -13.85 -6.81
C TYR A 120 13.05 -12.91 -5.80
N GLY A 121 12.26 -12.24 -4.97
CA GLY A 121 12.74 -11.27 -3.99
C GLY A 121 13.65 -11.91 -2.93
N ALA A 122 13.31 -13.10 -2.43
CA ALA A 122 14.16 -13.84 -1.50
C ALA A 122 15.48 -14.27 -2.18
N SER A 123 15.44 -14.79 -3.40
CA SER A 123 16.64 -15.17 -4.15
C SER A 123 17.54 -13.97 -4.44
N ARG A 124 16.97 -12.86 -4.91
CA ARG A 124 17.67 -11.59 -5.17
C ARG A 124 18.36 -11.09 -3.90
N GLU A 125 17.64 -11.07 -2.79
CA GLU A 125 18.18 -10.55 -1.53
C GLU A 125 19.25 -11.46 -0.93
N ALA A 126 19.07 -12.79 -1.00
CA ALA A 126 20.07 -13.74 -0.55
C ALA A 126 21.36 -13.63 -1.37
N LEU A 127 21.26 -13.54 -2.70
CA LEU A 127 22.42 -13.33 -3.57
C LEU A 127 23.08 -11.98 -3.30
N ARG A 128 22.30 -10.91 -3.11
CA ARG A 128 22.82 -9.59 -2.73
C ARG A 128 23.64 -9.66 -1.45
N GLN A 129 23.08 -10.23 -0.39
CA GLN A 129 23.77 -10.32 0.90
C GLN A 129 25.04 -11.18 0.83
N LEU A 130 24.99 -12.29 0.10
CA LEU A 130 26.17 -13.15 -0.09
C LEU A 130 27.26 -12.41 -0.87
N ALA A 131 26.89 -11.73 -1.96
CA ALA A 131 27.83 -11.02 -2.81
C ALA A 131 28.40 -9.76 -2.11
N GLU A 132 27.61 -9.04 -1.33
CA GLU A 132 28.08 -7.89 -0.54
C GLU A 132 29.05 -8.28 0.58
N ARG A 133 28.94 -9.48 1.16
CA ARG A 133 29.91 -9.98 2.14
C ARG A 133 31.31 -10.16 1.58
N LEU A 134 31.44 -10.28 0.25
CA LEU A 134 32.72 -10.42 -0.44
C LEU A 134 33.34 -9.07 -0.80
N LEU A 135 32.59 -7.97 -0.64
CA LEU A 135 33.12 -6.64 -0.92
C LEU A 135 33.96 -6.11 0.26
N PRO A 136 35.08 -5.42 -0.02
CA PRO A 136 35.78 -4.62 0.98
C PRO A 136 34.84 -3.61 1.66
N ALA A 137 35.04 -3.35 2.95
CA ALA A 137 34.21 -2.41 3.71
C ALA A 137 34.15 -1.00 3.07
N ASN A 138 35.24 -0.57 2.42
CA ASN A 138 35.38 0.71 1.73
C ASN A 138 34.97 0.68 0.24
N ALA A 139 34.32 -0.38 -0.24
CA ALA A 139 33.85 -0.44 -1.63
C ALA A 139 32.88 0.71 -1.93
N SER A 140 33.10 1.40 -3.06
CA SER A 140 32.31 2.55 -3.49
C SER A 140 30.82 2.22 -3.69
N GLN A 141 29.96 3.23 -3.59
CA GLN A 141 28.52 3.08 -3.86
C GLN A 141 28.25 2.58 -5.29
N THR A 142 29.09 2.96 -6.25
CA THR A 142 29.00 2.51 -7.65
C THR A 142 29.26 1.02 -7.79
N THR A 143 30.32 0.50 -7.15
CA THR A 143 30.63 -0.93 -7.16
C THR A 143 29.53 -1.74 -6.48
N ARG A 144 29.04 -1.28 -5.32
CA ARG A 144 27.90 -1.90 -4.63
C ARG A 144 26.64 -1.92 -5.51
N ALA A 145 26.35 -0.81 -6.20
CA ALA A 145 25.23 -0.74 -7.13
C ALA A 145 25.36 -1.73 -8.31
N ALA A 146 26.53 -1.82 -8.93
CA ALA A 146 26.75 -2.78 -10.02
C ALA A 146 26.55 -4.23 -9.57
N LEU A 147 27.05 -4.58 -8.37
CA LEU A 147 26.88 -5.91 -7.79
C LEU A 147 25.41 -6.23 -7.48
N ARG A 148 24.65 -5.27 -6.95
CA ARG A 148 23.21 -5.42 -6.71
C ARG A 148 22.42 -5.66 -7.99
N ALA A 149 22.73 -4.89 -9.04
CA ALA A 149 22.14 -5.08 -10.37
C ALA A 149 22.46 -6.49 -10.91
N GLY A 150 23.71 -6.95 -10.78
CA GLY A 150 24.12 -8.30 -11.14
C GLY A 150 23.36 -9.38 -10.35
N ALA A 151 23.23 -9.23 -9.03
CA ALA A 151 22.49 -10.16 -8.18
C ALA A 151 21.01 -10.26 -8.59
N ALA A 152 20.38 -9.14 -8.98
CA ALA A 152 19.02 -9.13 -9.49
C ALA A 152 18.86 -9.88 -10.82
N ALA A 153 19.79 -9.71 -11.76
CA ALA A 153 19.80 -10.43 -13.02
C ALA A 153 19.97 -11.95 -12.80
N VAL A 154 20.94 -12.35 -11.99
CA VAL A 154 21.20 -13.76 -11.67
C VAL A 154 20.01 -14.40 -10.96
N ALA A 155 19.40 -13.73 -9.98
CA ALA A 155 18.19 -14.22 -9.32
C ALA A 155 17.06 -14.48 -10.31
N GLY A 156 16.84 -13.56 -11.26
CA GLY A 156 15.79 -13.70 -12.27
C GLY A 156 15.98 -14.94 -13.14
N VAL A 157 17.21 -15.20 -13.57
CA VAL A 157 17.59 -16.38 -14.36
C VAL A 157 17.44 -17.67 -13.55
N LEU A 158 17.95 -17.71 -12.32
CA LEU A 158 17.89 -18.91 -11.48
C LEU A 158 16.45 -19.32 -11.16
N VAL A 159 15.62 -18.36 -10.75
CA VAL A 159 14.20 -18.61 -10.45
C VAL A 159 13.46 -19.03 -11.72
N SER A 160 13.78 -18.43 -12.87
CA SER A 160 13.18 -18.81 -14.14
C SER A 160 13.54 -20.23 -14.54
N ALA A 161 14.80 -20.61 -14.43
CA ALA A 161 15.26 -21.96 -14.74
C ALA A 161 14.57 -22.99 -13.84
N PHE A 162 14.49 -22.72 -12.55
CA PHE A 162 13.79 -23.58 -11.59
C PHE A 162 12.30 -23.72 -11.90
N ALA A 163 11.62 -22.62 -12.22
CA ALA A 163 10.21 -22.64 -12.59
C ALA A 163 9.95 -23.42 -13.89
N LEU A 164 10.85 -23.30 -14.89
CA LEU A 164 10.79 -24.10 -16.11
C LEU A 164 10.99 -25.59 -15.85
N ILE A 165 11.89 -25.97 -14.94
CA ILE A 165 12.06 -27.38 -14.54
C ILE A 165 10.74 -27.93 -13.99
N ILE A 166 10.08 -27.21 -13.08
CA ILE A 166 8.76 -27.62 -12.55
C ILE A 166 7.73 -27.73 -13.66
N PHE A 167 7.69 -26.73 -14.56
CA PHE A 167 6.80 -26.75 -15.73
C PHE A 167 7.00 -28.02 -16.57
N PHE A 168 8.24 -28.36 -16.92
CA PHE A 168 8.55 -29.56 -17.70
C PHE A 168 8.18 -30.85 -16.97
N LEU A 169 8.38 -30.92 -15.65
CA LEU A 169 8.03 -32.11 -14.86
C LEU A 169 6.52 -32.33 -14.77
N VAL A 170 5.74 -31.24 -14.72
CA VAL A 170 4.27 -31.30 -14.58
C VAL A 170 3.57 -31.41 -15.93
N TRP A 171 4.20 -30.94 -17.01
CA TRP A 171 3.63 -30.91 -18.37
C TRP A 171 2.95 -32.21 -18.81
N PRO A 172 3.51 -33.42 -18.61
CA PRO A 172 2.87 -34.67 -19.02
C PRO A 172 1.52 -34.95 -18.33
N ALA A 173 1.28 -34.35 -17.16
CA ALA A 173 0.04 -34.48 -16.41
C ALA A 173 -0.99 -33.38 -16.76
N THR A 174 -0.63 -32.41 -17.61
CA THR A 174 -1.53 -31.33 -18.04
C THR A 174 -2.45 -31.78 -19.16
N HIS A 175 -3.64 -31.17 -19.22
CA HIS A 175 -4.56 -31.24 -20.37
C HIS A 175 -4.95 -29.81 -20.77
N ILE A 176 -3.97 -29.00 -21.16
CA ILE A 176 -4.21 -27.62 -21.63
C ILE A 176 -4.88 -27.61 -23.02
N PHE A 177 -4.66 -28.65 -23.83
CA PHE A 177 -5.21 -28.78 -25.19
C PHE A 177 -6.14 -30.00 -25.38
N GLY A 178 -6.47 -30.73 -24.30
CA GLY A 178 -7.35 -31.92 -24.36
C GLY A 178 -8.83 -31.57 -24.23
N GLY A 179 -9.71 -32.43 -24.75
CA GLY A 179 -11.18 -32.25 -24.63
C GLY A 179 -11.73 -32.76 -23.29
N LEU A 180 -12.83 -32.17 -22.79
CA LEU A 180 -13.52 -32.64 -21.56
C LEU A 180 -13.90 -34.13 -21.62
N ASN A 181 -14.14 -34.64 -22.82
CA ASN A 181 -14.50 -36.05 -23.07
C ASN A 181 -13.40 -37.04 -22.67
N GLU A 182 -12.15 -36.57 -22.53
CA GLU A 182 -11.00 -37.36 -22.07
C GLU A 182 -10.95 -37.50 -20.54
N ILE A 183 -11.77 -36.73 -19.82
CA ILE A 183 -11.81 -36.68 -18.37
C ILE A 183 -13.02 -37.50 -17.88
N SER A 184 -12.77 -38.77 -17.60
CA SER A 184 -13.82 -39.76 -17.26
C SER A 184 -14.29 -39.74 -15.80
N SER A 185 -13.73 -38.89 -14.93
CA SER A 185 -14.13 -38.81 -13.52
C SER A 185 -13.85 -37.45 -12.87
N ALA A 186 -14.61 -37.13 -11.81
CA ALA A 186 -14.41 -35.90 -11.04
C ALA A 186 -13.04 -35.85 -10.34
N SER A 187 -12.51 -36.99 -9.88
CA SER A 187 -11.16 -37.04 -9.29
C SER A 187 -10.08 -36.73 -10.31
N ARG A 188 -10.22 -37.24 -11.54
CA ARG A 188 -9.30 -36.94 -12.63
C ARG A 188 -9.38 -35.47 -13.03
N LEU A 189 -10.57 -34.88 -13.06
CA LEU A 189 -10.76 -33.45 -13.32
C LEU A 189 -9.99 -32.58 -12.31
N VAL A 190 -10.06 -32.91 -11.02
CA VAL A 190 -9.31 -32.19 -9.98
C VAL A 190 -7.80 -32.30 -10.19
N SER A 191 -7.28 -33.52 -10.43
CA SER A 191 -5.85 -33.72 -10.68
C SER A 191 -5.36 -32.97 -11.91
N VAL A 192 -6.13 -32.99 -13.00
CA VAL A 192 -5.83 -32.26 -14.24
C VAL A 192 -5.88 -30.75 -14.00
N ALA A 193 -6.88 -30.24 -13.28
CA ALA A 193 -6.97 -28.84 -12.93
C ALA A 193 -5.76 -28.39 -12.10
N LEU A 194 -5.32 -29.20 -11.12
CA LEU A 194 -4.12 -28.90 -10.33
C LEU A 194 -2.85 -28.90 -11.20
N ALA A 195 -2.68 -29.88 -12.08
CA ALA A 195 -1.54 -29.95 -13.00
C ALA A 195 -1.50 -28.74 -13.95
N ASN A 196 -2.64 -28.40 -14.57
CA ASN A 196 -2.77 -27.21 -15.42
C ASN A 196 -2.45 -25.93 -14.63
N SER A 197 -2.97 -25.80 -13.40
CA SER A 197 -2.71 -24.65 -12.54
C SER A 197 -1.22 -24.49 -12.26
N LEU A 198 -0.56 -25.58 -11.87
CA LEU A 198 0.86 -25.56 -11.56
C LEU A 198 1.69 -25.23 -12.81
N ALA A 199 1.33 -25.76 -13.98
CA ALA A 199 1.99 -25.40 -15.24
C ALA A 199 1.82 -23.89 -15.57
N VAL A 200 0.60 -23.34 -15.45
CA VAL A 200 0.34 -21.92 -15.69
C VAL A 200 1.12 -21.04 -14.71
N VAL A 201 1.10 -21.37 -13.42
CA VAL A 201 1.83 -20.64 -12.38
C VAL A 201 3.33 -20.72 -12.59
N SER A 202 3.88 -21.89 -12.96
CA SER A 202 5.29 -22.07 -13.27
C SER A 202 5.73 -21.28 -14.52
N ALA A 203 4.92 -21.28 -15.58
CA ALA A 203 5.19 -20.49 -16.77
C ALA A 203 5.15 -18.98 -16.46
N TYR A 204 4.17 -18.53 -15.68
CA TYR A 204 4.07 -17.15 -15.21
C TYR A 204 5.26 -16.76 -14.33
N LEU A 205 5.66 -17.61 -13.38
CA LEU A 205 6.82 -17.39 -12.53
C LEU A 205 8.11 -17.29 -13.35
N ALA A 206 8.28 -18.14 -14.37
CA ALA A 206 9.45 -18.13 -15.23
C ALA A 206 9.58 -16.82 -16.03
N ALA A 207 8.52 -16.43 -16.74
CA ALA A 207 8.51 -15.18 -17.48
C ALA A 207 8.62 -13.97 -16.54
N GLY A 208 7.85 -13.99 -15.45
CA GLY A 208 7.84 -12.95 -14.44
C GLY A 208 9.23 -12.72 -13.84
N SER A 209 9.92 -13.76 -13.35
CA SER A 209 11.22 -13.61 -12.71
C SER A 209 12.29 -13.08 -13.67
N LEU A 210 12.25 -13.42 -14.97
CA LEU A 210 13.13 -12.83 -15.98
C LEU A 210 12.83 -11.36 -16.21
N ILE A 211 11.55 -10.98 -16.37
CA ILE A 211 11.13 -9.60 -16.57
C ILE A 211 11.54 -8.75 -15.36
N TRP A 212 11.30 -9.24 -14.15
CA TRP A 212 11.71 -8.55 -12.91
C TRP A 212 13.22 -8.51 -12.74
N GLY A 213 13.94 -9.61 -13.02
CA GLY A 213 15.40 -9.64 -13.02
C GLY A 213 16.02 -8.62 -13.98
N LEU A 214 15.46 -8.47 -15.17
CA LEU A 214 15.87 -7.47 -16.14
C LEU A 214 15.50 -6.05 -15.68
N ALA A 215 14.27 -5.87 -15.21
CA ALA A 215 13.77 -4.58 -14.73
C ALA A 215 14.60 -4.03 -13.56
N ASP A 216 14.94 -4.88 -12.58
CA ASP A 216 15.72 -4.50 -11.41
C ASP A 216 17.20 -4.30 -11.75
N SER A 217 17.77 -5.09 -12.65
CA SER A 217 19.18 -4.95 -13.04
C SER A 217 19.45 -3.72 -13.92
N THR A 218 18.47 -3.30 -14.71
CA THR A 218 18.58 -2.12 -15.59
C THR A 218 18.14 -0.82 -14.92
N MET A 219 17.43 -0.90 -13.79
CA MET A 219 17.04 0.26 -13.01
C MET A 219 18.24 0.80 -12.20
N PRO A 220 18.37 2.14 -12.06
CA PRO A 220 19.29 2.72 -11.09
C PRO A 220 19.10 2.13 -9.69
N GLN A 221 20.17 1.67 -9.07
CA GLN A 221 20.09 1.08 -7.73
C GLN A 221 19.98 2.16 -6.65
N PRO A 222 19.31 1.87 -5.51
CA PRO A 222 19.22 2.80 -4.39
C PRO A 222 20.60 3.03 -3.77
N ARG A 223 20.86 4.29 -3.41
CA ARG A 223 22.13 4.79 -2.87
C ARG A 223 21.85 5.75 -1.72
N ASP A 224 22.76 5.78 -0.75
CA ASP A 224 22.71 6.77 0.32
C ASP A 224 22.97 8.15 -0.26
N LEU A 225 22.35 9.18 0.32
CA LEU A 225 22.58 10.56 -0.09
C LEU A 225 23.95 11.01 0.43
N GLU A 226 24.85 11.43 -0.46
CA GLU A 226 26.23 11.80 -0.10
C GLU A 226 26.30 13.19 0.51
N HIS A 227 25.53 14.14 -0.04
CA HIS A 227 25.51 15.53 0.39
C HIS A 227 24.08 16.08 0.25
N PHE A 228 23.70 16.95 1.18
CA PHE A 228 22.49 17.76 1.04
C PHE A 228 22.72 18.94 0.10
N ASP A 229 21.65 19.40 -0.53
CA ASP A 229 21.72 20.55 -1.43
C ASP A 229 21.93 21.86 -0.65
N THR A 230 22.47 22.86 -1.35
CA THR A 230 22.34 24.26 -0.96
C THR A 230 21.30 24.94 -1.86
N ALA A 231 20.71 26.02 -1.38
CA ALA A 231 19.75 26.80 -2.15
C ALA A 231 20.14 28.28 -2.16
N PRO A 232 19.90 29.00 -3.29
CA PRO A 232 20.00 30.45 -3.36
C PRO A 232 19.21 31.16 -2.23
N GLU A 233 19.60 32.39 -1.91
CA GLU A 233 18.90 33.20 -0.89
C GLU A 233 17.49 33.58 -1.30
N ASP A 234 17.25 33.76 -2.60
CA ASP A 234 15.96 34.12 -3.18
C ASP A 234 15.03 32.92 -3.43
N ALA A 235 15.52 31.69 -3.23
CA ALA A 235 14.69 30.50 -3.37
C ALA A 235 13.64 30.43 -2.25
N ARG A 236 12.37 30.16 -2.61
CA ARG A 236 11.31 29.94 -1.62
C ARG A 236 11.58 28.64 -0.87
N ARG A 237 11.40 28.67 0.46
CA ARG A 237 11.72 27.56 1.37
C ARG A 237 10.48 27.15 2.15
N TRP A 238 10.40 25.86 2.45
CA TRP A 238 9.38 25.27 3.30
C TRP A 238 10.01 24.39 4.36
N ARG A 239 9.55 24.50 5.60
CA ARG A 239 9.92 23.67 6.75
C ARG A 239 8.83 22.64 6.99
N VAL A 240 9.19 21.38 6.79
CA VAL A 240 8.24 20.26 6.74
C VAL A 240 8.62 19.24 7.81
N VAL A 241 7.75 19.06 8.81
CA VAL A 241 7.88 17.97 9.77
C VAL A 241 7.48 16.67 9.07
N HIS A 242 8.31 15.64 9.18
CA HIS A 242 7.99 14.31 8.66
C HIS A 242 7.90 13.31 9.82
N LEU A 243 6.66 13.00 10.19
CA LEU A 243 6.32 11.96 11.15
C LEU A 243 5.81 10.73 10.40
N SER A 244 5.98 9.57 11.00
CA SER A 244 5.40 8.32 10.53
C SER A 244 5.28 7.32 11.66
N ASP A 245 4.42 6.31 11.50
CA ASP A 245 4.39 5.14 12.36
C ASP A 245 4.23 5.53 13.84
N ILE A 246 3.25 6.38 14.13
CA ILE A 246 3.00 6.87 15.50
C ILE A 246 2.23 5.85 16.35
N HIS A 247 1.57 4.86 15.71
CA HIS A 247 0.88 3.72 16.31
C HIS A 247 0.15 4.07 17.61
N ILE A 248 -0.90 4.88 17.50
CA ILE A 248 -1.75 5.22 18.64
C ILE A 248 -2.46 3.97 19.13
N VAL A 249 -2.44 3.78 20.46
CA VAL A 249 -3.21 2.75 21.16
C VAL A 249 -4.43 3.36 21.86
N GLY A 250 -5.51 2.61 21.97
CA GLY A 250 -6.75 3.11 22.60
C GLY A 250 -6.67 3.21 24.13
N GLU A 251 -5.84 2.39 24.77
CA GLU A 251 -5.74 2.35 26.23
C GLU A 251 -4.59 3.20 26.77
N HIS A 252 -4.76 3.82 27.93
CA HIS A 252 -3.71 4.63 28.58
C HIS A 252 -2.44 3.83 28.87
N TYR A 253 -2.56 2.52 29.17
CA TYR A 253 -1.45 1.60 29.38
C TYR A 253 -1.32 0.56 28.26
N GLY A 254 -1.88 0.85 27.07
CA GLY A 254 -1.83 -0.05 25.93
C GLY A 254 -0.41 -0.24 25.39
N PHE A 255 -0.16 -1.40 24.78
CA PHE A 255 1.07 -1.69 24.04
C PHE A 255 0.74 -1.90 22.56
N ARG A 256 1.68 -1.55 21.70
CA ARG A 256 1.57 -1.76 20.25
C ARG A 256 1.70 -3.23 19.89
N VAL A 257 1.06 -3.63 18.79
CA VAL A 257 1.07 -5.01 18.30
C VAL A 257 2.49 -5.49 18.02
N GLU A 258 3.29 -4.68 17.32
CA GLU A 258 4.62 -5.13 16.86
C GLU A 258 5.66 -5.19 17.97
N SER A 259 5.77 -4.12 18.76
CA SER A 259 6.81 -4.01 19.79
C SER A 259 6.42 -4.71 21.09
N GLY A 260 5.13 -4.90 21.35
CA GLY A 260 4.65 -5.36 22.65
C GLY A 260 5.28 -4.57 23.80
N ARG A 261 5.76 -5.28 24.82
CA ARG A 261 6.45 -4.68 25.98
C ARG A 261 7.89 -4.22 25.71
N ALA A 262 8.44 -4.49 24.52
CA ALA A 262 9.75 -3.99 24.11
C ALA A 262 9.67 -2.57 23.51
N GLY A 263 8.48 -1.99 23.39
CA GLY A 263 8.28 -0.60 22.97
C GLY A 263 7.57 0.24 24.03
N ALA A 264 7.25 1.48 23.66
CA ALA A 264 6.59 2.45 24.51
C ALA A 264 5.17 2.03 24.93
N ARG A 265 4.81 2.34 26.18
CA ARG A 265 3.48 2.14 26.75
C ARG A 265 2.63 3.41 26.62
N GLY A 266 1.37 3.25 26.22
CA GLY A 266 0.42 4.36 26.15
C GLY A 266 0.81 5.43 25.12
N ASN A 267 0.31 6.64 25.23
CA ASN A 267 0.51 7.69 24.21
C ASN A 267 1.24 8.94 24.73
N GLU A 268 1.90 8.86 25.89
CA GLU A 268 2.53 10.04 26.50
C GLU A 268 3.68 10.59 25.66
N ARG A 269 4.49 9.71 25.04
CA ARG A 269 5.55 10.14 24.11
C ARG A 269 4.99 10.98 22.96
N LEU A 270 3.86 10.57 22.38
CA LEU A 270 3.20 11.32 21.31
C LEU A 270 2.69 12.69 21.81
N ARG A 271 2.12 12.77 23.02
CA ARG A 271 1.69 14.06 23.58
C ARG A 271 2.87 15.01 23.80
N ARG A 272 4.00 14.49 24.31
CA ARG A 272 5.24 15.28 24.43
C ARG A 272 5.75 15.75 23.07
N LEU A 273 5.67 14.91 22.04
CA LEU A 273 6.02 15.27 20.67
C LEU A 273 5.21 16.48 20.18
N PHE A 274 3.89 16.45 20.29
CA PHE A 274 3.06 17.57 19.82
C PHE A 274 3.31 18.86 20.61
N LYS A 275 3.51 18.77 21.93
CA LYS A 275 3.94 19.92 22.74
C LYS A 275 5.28 20.48 22.23
N ARG A 276 6.24 19.61 21.93
CA ARG A 276 7.54 20.02 21.39
C ARG A 276 7.42 20.68 20.02
N LEU A 277 6.50 20.20 19.17
CA LEU A 277 6.21 20.83 17.89
C LEU A 277 5.64 22.24 18.05
N GLU A 278 4.78 22.49 19.05
CA GLU A 278 4.28 23.86 19.31
C GLU A 278 5.40 24.82 19.72
N GLU A 279 6.33 24.36 20.58
CA GLU A 279 7.50 25.16 20.96
C GLU A 279 8.37 25.49 19.75
N ILE A 280 8.59 24.52 18.87
CA ILE A 280 9.36 24.70 17.64
C ILE A 280 8.64 25.68 16.69
N ASP A 281 7.34 25.52 16.50
CA ASP A 281 6.53 26.37 15.62
C ASP A 281 6.51 27.83 16.07
N GLN A 282 6.42 28.07 17.38
CA GLN A 282 6.47 29.41 17.96
C GLN A 282 7.82 30.09 17.75
N ALA A 283 8.92 29.33 17.82
CA ALA A 283 10.26 29.87 17.63
C ALA A 283 10.57 30.13 16.15
N ASN A 284 10.17 29.21 15.28
CA ASN A 284 10.32 29.30 13.84
C ASN A 284 9.14 28.56 13.19
N PRO A 285 8.25 29.25 12.46
CA PRO A 285 7.07 28.63 11.90
C PRO A 285 7.35 27.42 11.00
N LEU A 286 6.47 26.43 11.09
CA LEU A 286 6.43 25.23 10.25
C LEU A 286 5.43 25.42 9.12
N ASP A 287 5.70 24.91 7.92
CA ASP A 287 4.74 25.02 6.80
C ASP A 287 3.77 23.83 6.80
N HIS A 288 4.30 22.62 6.99
CA HIS A 288 3.53 21.38 6.96
C HIS A 288 3.99 20.38 8.01
N ILE A 289 3.04 19.58 8.52
CA ILE A 289 3.31 18.44 9.40
C ILE A 289 2.75 17.20 8.71
N LEU A 290 3.61 16.33 8.20
CA LEU A 290 3.22 15.13 7.48
C LEU A 290 3.21 13.94 8.43
N ILE A 291 2.16 13.13 8.42
CA ILE A 291 2.10 11.82 9.10
C ILE A 291 1.91 10.73 8.04
N THR A 292 2.99 10.04 7.68
CA THR A 292 3.01 9.10 6.55
C THR A 292 2.55 7.69 6.89
N GLY A 293 1.37 7.56 7.50
CA GLY A 293 0.71 6.28 7.79
C GLY A 293 1.04 5.66 9.15
N ASP A 294 0.33 4.58 9.46
CA ASP A 294 0.32 3.88 10.75
C ASP A 294 0.08 4.85 11.91
N ILE A 295 -1.02 5.60 11.74
CA ILE A 295 -1.53 6.56 12.72
C ILE A 295 -2.07 5.81 13.93
N THR A 296 -2.81 4.75 13.66
CA THR A 296 -3.39 3.83 14.64
C THR A 296 -2.64 2.50 14.62
N ASP A 297 -2.65 1.79 15.76
CA ASP A 297 -1.98 0.49 15.86
C ASP A 297 -2.80 -0.68 15.28
N ALA A 298 -4.13 -0.55 15.21
CA ALA A 298 -5.00 -1.59 14.68
C ALA A 298 -6.27 -1.06 13.99
N GLY A 299 -6.32 0.22 13.61
CA GLY A 299 -7.48 0.82 12.96
C GLY A 299 -8.73 0.87 13.86
N ARG A 300 -8.55 0.78 15.19
CA ARG A 300 -9.65 0.69 16.14
C ARG A 300 -10.26 2.06 16.39
N LEU A 301 -11.56 2.06 16.66
CA LEU A 301 -12.29 3.28 16.97
C LEU A 301 -11.67 4.06 18.14
N SER A 302 -11.33 3.38 19.24
CA SER A 302 -10.70 4.00 20.41
C SER A 302 -9.35 4.66 20.10
N GLU A 303 -8.61 4.16 19.13
CA GLU A 303 -7.31 4.73 18.70
C GLU A 303 -7.54 6.04 17.94
N TRP A 304 -8.53 6.05 17.05
CA TRP A 304 -8.99 7.27 16.37
C TRP A 304 -9.51 8.33 17.34
N ALA A 305 -10.24 7.94 18.40
CA ALA A 305 -10.69 8.88 19.42
C ALA A 305 -9.52 9.57 20.15
N VAL A 306 -8.46 8.81 20.46
CA VAL A 306 -7.24 9.37 21.05
C VAL A 306 -6.54 10.30 20.05
N PHE A 307 -6.41 9.90 18.79
CA PHE A 307 -5.81 10.75 17.75
C PHE A 307 -6.55 12.09 17.63
N PHE A 308 -7.87 12.08 17.57
CA PHE A 308 -8.67 13.31 17.49
C PHE A 308 -8.46 14.18 18.72
N SER A 309 -8.42 13.59 19.91
CA SER A 309 -8.15 14.34 21.15
C SER A 309 -6.77 15.00 21.14
N VAL A 310 -5.75 14.36 20.56
CA VAL A 310 -4.41 14.95 20.41
C VAL A 310 -4.45 16.11 19.41
N ILE A 311 -5.07 15.95 18.25
CA ILE A 311 -5.16 17.01 17.24
C ILE A 311 -5.96 18.21 17.76
N GLU A 312 -7.10 17.97 18.43
CA GLU A 312 -7.95 19.01 19.03
C GLU A 312 -7.23 19.79 20.14
N ALA A 313 -6.30 19.16 20.87
CA ALA A 313 -5.50 19.83 21.90
C ALA A 313 -4.47 20.81 21.32
N HIS A 314 -4.16 20.73 20.01
CA HIS A 314 -3.11 21.50 19.34
C HIS A 314 -3.65 22.23 18.10
N PRO A 315 -4.63 23.15 18.23
CA PRO A 315 -5.37 23.74 17.10
C PRO A 315 -4.49 24.54 16.13
N ASN A 316 -3.39 25.14 16.61
CA ASN A 316 -2.46 25.87 15.76
C ASN A 316 -1.71 24.93 14.80
N LEU A 317 -1.32 23.76 15.29
CA LEU A 317 -0.64 22.74 14.48
C LEU A 317 -1.63 22.00 13.58
N ALA A 318 -2.85 21.74 14.05
CA ALA A 318 -3.88 20.97 13.34
C ALA A 318 -4.11 21.47 11.89
N ASN A 319 -4.06 22.79 11.67
CA ASN A 319 -4.24 23.40 10.35
C ASN A 319 -3.10 23.12 9.35
N ARG A 320 -2.00 22.51 9.80
CA ARG A 320 -0.81 22.17 9.00
C ARG A 320 -0.58 20.66 8.89
N VAL A 321 -1.34 19.86 9.63
CA VAL A 321 -1.23 18.39 9.62
C VAL A 321 -1.80 17.81 8.34
N LEU A 322 -1.08 16.91 7.69
CA LEU A 322 -1.55 16.10 6.57
C LEU A 322 -1.25 14.64 6.87
N ILE A 323 -2.23 13.77 6.65
CA ILE A 323 -2.15 12.35 6.97
C ILE A 323 -2.47 11.49 5.74
N ILE A 324 -1.81 10.35 5.64
CA ILE A 324 -2.10 9.29 4.67
C ILE A 324 -2.24 7.94 5.39
N PRO A 325 -2.94 6.95 4.81
CA PRO A 325 -3.11 5.67 5.48
C PRO A 325 -1.84 4.82 5.47
N GLY A 326 -1.56 4.15 6.59
CA GLY A 326 -0.68 2.98 6.63
C GLY A 326 -1.44 1.66 6.75
N ASN A 327 -0.71 0.55 6.82
CA ASN A 327 -1.33 -0.78 6.82
C ASN A 327 -2.05 -1.08 8.14
N HIS A 328 -1.55 -0.60 9.28
CA HIS A 328 -2.23 -0.76 10.57
C HIS A 328 -3.54 0.00 10.66
N ASP A 329 -3.69 1.08 9.89
CA ASP A 329 -4.93 1.86 9.83
C ASP A 329 -6.07 1.13 9.11
N LEU A 330 -5.74 0.26 8.14
CA LEU A 330 -6.70 -0.29 7.18
C LEU A 330 -6.85 -1.81 7.25
N ASN A 331 -5.73 -2.52 7.36
CA ASN A 331 -5.68 -3.96 7.27
C ASN A 331 -5.85 -4.60 8.66
N ILE A 332 -5.99 -5.92 8.69
CA ILE A 332 -6.31 -6.60 9.95
C ILE A 332 -5.07 -6.80 10.80
N VAL A 333 -5.13 -6.25 12.02
CA VAL A 333 -4.11 -6.42 13.05
C VAL A 333 -4.81 -6.67 14.37
N ASP A 334 -4.38 -7.69 15.11
CA ASP A 334 -4.92 -7.97 16.43
C ASP A 334 -3.83 -8.43 17.40
N ARG A 335 -3.60 -7.60 18.42
CA ARG A 335 -2.64 -7.84 19.51
C ARG A 335 -2.94 -9.13 20.28
N ALA A 336 -4.21 -9.49 20.44
CA ALA A 336 -4.65 -10.62 21.25
C ALA A 336 -4.83 -11.91 20.44
N ASN A 337 -5.01 -11.80 19.13
CA ASN A 337 -5.21 -12.95 18.24
C ASN A 337 -4.43 -12.80 16.93
N PRO A 338 -3.17 -13.25 16.87
CA PRO A 338 -2.36 -13.12 15.66
C PRO A 338 -2.91 -13.94 14.48
N ALA A 339 -3.76 -14.94 14.75
CA ALA A 339 -4.44 -15.74 13.73
C ALA A 339 -5.75 -15.11 13.23
N ARG A 340 -6.12 -13.90 13.72
CA ARG A 340 -7.30 -13.19 13.24
C ARG A 340 -7.14 -12.92 11.74
N MET A 341 -8.24 -13.08 11.02
CA MET A 341 -8.29 -12.87 9.58
C MET A 341 -9.66 -12.32 9.18
N ASP A 342 -9.72 -11.54 8.12
CA ASP A 342 -10.96 -11.00 7.55
C ASP A 342 -11.30 -11.75 6.26
N LEU A 343 -12.52 -12.26 6.16
CA LEU A 343 -13.01 -12.83 4.90
C LEU A 343 -13.21 -11.71 3.87
N PRO A 344 -13.12 -11.98 2.55
CA PRO A 344 -13.40 -10.99 1.51
C PRO A 344 -14.77 -10.33 1.60
N THR A 345 -15.74 -11.02 2.21
CA THR A 345 -17.11 -10.55 2.43
C THR A 345 -17.33 -9.86 3.78
N SER A 346 -16.28 -9.78 4.62
CA SER A 346 -16.33 -9.13 5.94
C SER A 346 -16.58 -7.62 5.79
N PRO A 347 -17.40 -7.00 6.66
CA PRO A 347 -17.57 -5.55 6.65
C PRO A 347 -16.38 -4.80 7.27
N ASN A 348 -15.54 -5.46 8.08
CA ASN A 348 -14.52 -4.78 8.90
C ASN A 348 -13.46 -4.02 8.08
N PRO A 349 -12.90 -4.57 6.97
CA PRO A 349 -11.93 -3.82 6.16
C PRO A 349 -12.53 -2.52 5.61
N ARG A 350 -13.80 -2.57 5.19
CA ARG A 350 -14.52 -1.37 4.72
C ARG A 350 -14.73 -0.38 5.87
N LEU A 351 -15.08 -0.86 7.06
CA LEU A 351 -15.26 0.00 8.23
C LEU A 351 -13.98 0.76 8.59
N ARG A 352 -12.82 0.09 8.62
CA ARG A 352 -11.52 0.73 8.88
C ARG A 352 -11.15 1.77 7.82
N GLN A 353 -11.39 1.47 6.53
CA GLN A 353 -11.24 2.45 5.45
C GLN A 353 -12.11 3.69 5.66
N LEU A 354 -13.36 3.53 6.13
CA LEU A 354 -14.25 4.66 6.38
C LEU A 354 -13.87 5.47 7.62
N ARG A 355 -13.36 4.83 8.67
CA ARG A 355 -12.77 5.53 9.83
C ARG A 355 -11.58 6.38 9.39
N MET A 356 -10.68 5.81 8.58
CA MET A 356 -9.55 6.55 8.01
C MET A 356 -10.00 7.68 7.08
N LEU A 357 -11.01 7.46 6.23
CA LEU A 357 -11.59 8.52 5.39
C LEU A 357 -12.17 9.66 6.23
N SER A 358 -12.88 9.33 7.32
CA SER A 358 -13.39 10.32 8.28
C SER A 358 -12.26 11.05 9.01
N GLY A 359 -11.17 10.38 9.33
CA GLY A 359 -9.98 11.00 9.93
C GLY A 359 -9.30 11.98 8.99
N MET A 360 -9.13 11.61 7.72
CA MET A 360 -8.60 12.50 6.69
C MET A 360 -9.51 13.70 6.45
N GLU A 361 -10.83 13.51 6.38
CA GLU A 361 -11.77 14.63 6.25
C GLU A 361 -11.70 15.58 7.46
N PHE A 362 -11.67 15.04 8.68
CA PHE A 362 -11.54 15.83 9.90
C PHE A 362 -10.25 16.67 9.96
N VAL A 363 -9.11 16.06 9.60
CA VAL A 363 -7.80 16.73 9.71
C VAL A 363 -7.56 17.68 8.54
N GLN A 364 -7.83 17.26 7.31
CA GLN A 364 -7.36 17.94 6.09
C GLN A 364 -8.43 18.16 5.02
N GLY A 365 -9.71 17.88 5.31
CA GLY A 365 -10.81 17.82 4.34
C GLY A 365 -10.91 19.01 3.38
N ASP A 366 -10.73 20.24 3.88
CA ASP A 366 -10.83 21.47 3.09
C ASP A 366 -9.52 21.92 2.43
N ARG A 367 -8.38 21.32 2.85
CA ARG A 367 -7.04 21.75 2.44
C ARG A 367 -6.43 20.89 1.34
N VAL A 368 -7.03 19.73 1.08
CA VAL A 368 -6.63 18.82 0.02
C VAL A 368 -7.75 18.65 -0.98
N SER A 369 -7.37 18.53 -2.25
CA SER A 369 -8.30 18.32 -3.34
C SER A 369 -8.18 16.90 -3.88
N VAL A 370 -9.30 16.33 -4.30
CA VAL A 370 -9.32 15.08 -5.07
C VAL A 370 -9.17 15.39 -6.57
N VAL A 371 -8.59 14.45 -7.31
CA VAL A 371 -8.36 14.61 -8.75
C VAL A 371 -9.51 13.99 -9.56
N GLU A 372 -10.08 14.74 -10.49
CA GLU A 372 -11.02 14.20 -11.46
C GLU A 372 -10.27 13.31 -12.45
N ARG A 373 -10.68 12.04 -12.53
CA ARG A 373 -9.89 10.99 -13.17
C ARG A 373 -9.82 11.08 -14.71
N ASP A 374 -10.76 11.79 -15.32
CA ASP A 374 -10.87 11.88 -16.78
C ASP A 374 -10.18 13.11 -17.35
N SER A 375 -10.24 14.22 -16.64
CA SER A 375 -9.60 15.49 -17.01
C SER A 375 -8.21 15.62 -16.39
N GLY A 376 -7.94 14.95 -15.26
CA GLY A 376 -6.79 15.23 -14.41
C GLY A 376 -6.93 16.54 -13.63
N ALA A 377 -8.09 17.20 -13.71
CA ALA A 377 -8.31 18.48 -13.07
C ALA A 377 -8.40 18.31 -11.55
N ILE A 378 -7.85 19.28 -10.83
CA ILE A 378 -8.05 19.43 -9.39
C ILE A 378 -9.52 19.80 -9.17
N ALA A 379 -10.32 18.84 -8.70
CA ALA A 379 -11.77 18.91 -8.83
C ALA A 379 -12.44 19.66 -7.68
N THR A 380 -12.36 19.08 -6.49
CA THR A 380 -13.05 19.58 -5.30
C THR A 380 -12.30 19.14 -4.05
N THR A 381 -12.61 19.77 -2.91
CA THR A 381 -11.99 19.40 -1.64
C THR A 381 -12.39 17.98 -1.23
N LEU A 382 -11.59 17.29 -0.42
CA LEU A 382 -11.96 15.97 0.10
C LEU A 382 -13.30 16.02 0.86
N ALA A 383 -13.55 17.10 1.61
CA ALA A 383 -14.82 17.30 2.31
C ALA A 383 -16.00 17.33 1.32
N ALA A 384 -15.91 18.12 0.25
CA ALA A 384 -16.95 18.20 -0.76
C ALA A 384 -17.11 16.90 -1.56
N ALA A 385 -16.02 16.17 -1.83
CA ALA A 385 -16.06 14.88 -2.52
C ALA A 385 -16.72 13.76 -1.70
N THR A 386 -16.62 13.83 -0.37
CA THR A 386 -17.16 12.81 0.54
C THR A 386 -18.59 13.09 0.98
N GLU A 387 -19.03 14.34 0.94
CA GLU A 387 -20.37 14.76 1.37
C GLU A 387 -21.54 13.94 0.74
N PRO A 388 -21.56 13.64 -0.58
CA PRO A 388 -22.62 12.83 -1.18
C PRO A 388 -22.72 11.40 -0.63
N TYR A 389 -21.66 10.91 0.04
CA TYR A 389 -21.57 9.58 0.62
C TYR A 389 -21.78 9.58 2.14
N ARG A 390 -21.80 10.75 2.80
CA ARG A 390 -21.91 10.88 4.28
C ARG A 390 -23.05 10.03 4.87
N PRO A 391 -24.30 10.06 4.36
CA PRO A 391 -25.38 9.25 4.93
C PRO A 391 -25.15 7.73 4.81
N ASP A 392 -24.48 7.28 3.74
CA ASP A 392 -24.16 5.87 3.56
C ASP A 392 -22.99 5.43 4.44
N ILE A 393 -22.01 6.31 4.67
CA ILE A 393 -20.90 6.08 5.58
C ILE A 393 -21.42 5.92 7.00
N GLU A 394 -22.24 6.86 7.48
CA GLU A 394 -22.85 6.82 8.82
C GLU A 394 -23.70 5.55 9.00
N ARG A 395 -24.54 5.23 8.01
CA ARG A 395 -25.37 4.01 8.05
C ARG A 395 -24.53 2.73 8.02
N PHE A 396 -23.42 2.72 7.29
CA PHE A 396 -22.53 1.55 7.27
C PHE A 396 -21.78 1.40 8.59
N ALA A 397 -21.33 2.50 9.20
CA ALA A 397 -20.71 2.49 10.52
C ALA A 397 -21.68 1.97 11.59
N ASP A 398 -22.97 2.27 11.49
CA ASP A 398 -24.01 1.78 12.41
C ASP A 398 -24.42 0.32 12.14
N ALA A 399 -24.58 -0.09 10.87
CA ALA A 399 -25.25 -1.35 10.53
C ALA A 399 -24.41 -2.40 9.77
N ALA A 400 -23.21 -2.05 9.29
CA ALA A 400 -22.29 -2.93 8.56
C ALA A 400 -22.89 -3.72 7.37
N ARG A 401 -23.88 -3.15 6.67
CA ARG A 401 -24.61 -3.88 5.60
C ARG A 401 -23.76 -4.02 4.32
N PRO A 402 -23.51 -5.25 3.81
CA PRO A 402 -22.65 -5.47 2.64
C PRO A 402 -23.11 -4.75 1.36
N LEU A 403 -24.42 -4.57 1.17
CA LEU A 403 -24.98 -3.88 0.00
C LEU A 403 -24.49 -2.44 -0.15
N LEU A 404 -24.22 -1.75 0.97
CA LEU A 404 -23.70 -0.38 0.97
C LEU A 404 -22.20 -0.34 0.63
N SER A 405 -21.48 -1.45 0.83
CA SER A 405 -20.03 -1.52 0.67
C SER A 405 -19.55 -1.20 -0.76
N ARG A 406 -20.35 -1.52 -1.79
CA ARG A 406 -19.96 -1.26 -3.19
C ARG A 406 -19.83 0.24 -3.47
N ARG A 407 -20.84 1.04 -3.15
CA ARG A 407 -20.80 2.51 -3.33
C ARG A 407 -19.70 3.14 -2.47
N LEU A 408 -19.51 2.62 -1.27
CA LEU A 408 -18.45 3.08 -0.35
C LEU A 408 -17.04 2.69 -0.82
N THR A 409 -16.92 1.70 -1.69
CA THR A 409 -15.66 1.36 -2.39
C THR A 409 -15.29 2.44 -3.39
N GLU A 410 -16.26 3.03 -4.07
CA GLU A 410 -16.04 4.14 -4.99
C GLU A 410 -15.62 5.40 -4.25
N ALA A 411 -16.26 5.72 -3.12
CA ALA A 411 -15.87 6.84 -2.27
C ALA A 411 -14.42 6.72 -1.78
N TRP A 412 -14.04 5.56 -1.22
CA TRP A 412 -12.67 5.32 -0.76
C TRP A 412 -11.63 5.42 -1.88
N ASN A 413 -11.86 4.71 -2.99
CA ASN A 413 -10.90 4.71 -4.09
C ASN A 413 -10.83 6.09 -4.76
N GLY A 414 -11.97 6.79 -4.87
CA GLY A 414 -12.08 8.12 -5.47
C GLY A 414 -11.39 9.22 -4.67
N ALA A 415 -11.11 8.99 -3.39
CA ALA A 415 -10.39 9.95 -2.55
C ALA A 415 -8.90 10.10 -2.94
N PHE A 416 -8.31 9.13 -3.62
CA PHE A 416 -6.86 9.13 -3.92
C PHE A 416 -6.54 9.27 -5.42
N PRO A 417 -5.43 9.95 -5.77
CA PRO A 417 -4.54 10.65 -4.85
C PRO A 417 -5.18 11.98 -4.42
N MET A 418 -4.82 12.46 -3.23
CA MET A 418 -5.17 13.83 -2.84
C MET A 418 -4.01 14.76 -3.18
N ILE A 419 -4.32 16.00 -3.52
CA ILE A 419 -3.36 17.02 -3.93
C ILE A 419 -3.52 18.26 -3.06
N VAL A 420 -2.41 18.73 -2.49
CA VAL A 420 -2.24 20.14 -2.14
C VAL A 420 -1.60 20.81 -3.36
N PRO A 421 -2.33 21.71 -4.06
CA PRO A 421 -1.80 22.34 -5.26
C PRO A 421 -0.61 23.25 -4.92
N PRO A 422 0.39 23.37 -5.81
CA PRO A 422 1.46 24.32 -5.61
C PRO A 422 0.95 25.76 -5.67
N GLU A 423 1.44 26.60 -4.76
CA GLU A 423 1.17 28.04 -4.78
C GLU A 423 2.06 28.74 -5.82
N GLY A 424 1.49 29.04 -7.00
CA GLY A 424 2.18 29.70 -8.10
C GLY A 424 3.08 28.76 -8.92
N GLU A 425 3.82 29.32 -9.88
CA GLU A 425 4.57 28.52 -10.87
C GLU A 425 5.74 27.73 -10.27
N ASN A 426 6.45 28.31 -9.29
CA ASN A 426 7.56 27.70 -8.57
C ASN A 426 7.13 27.28 -7.14
N GLY A 427 5.85 26.96 -6.96
CA GLY A 427 5.30 26.53 -5.69
C GLY A 427 5.68 25.09 -5.33
N LEU A 428 5.41 24.71 -4.08
CA LEU A 428 5.52 23.34 -3.59
C LEU A 428 4.14 22.69 -3.59
N GLY A 429 3.94 21.67 -4.42
CA GLY A 429 2.77 20.80 -4.38
C GLY A 429 3.02 19.58 -3.50
N ILE A 430 1.96 19.00 -2.95
CA ILE A 430 2.03 17.76 -2.15
C ILE A 430 1.02 16.76 -2.73
N VAL A 431 1.48 15.56 -3.06
CA VAL A 431 0.60 14.46 -3.48
C VAL A 431 0.57 13.37 -2.40
N LEU A 432 -0.64 12.96 -2.04
CA LEU A 432 -0.93 12.01 -0.99
C LEU A 432 -1.49 10.72 -1.62
N PHE A 433 -0.66 9.68 -1.67
CA PHE A 433 -1.04 8.37 -2.19
C PHE A 433 -1.56 7.44 -1.09
N ASN A 434 -2.50 6.58 -1.46
CA ASN A 434 -2.74 5.34 -0.73
C ASN A 434 -1.84 4.25 -1.31
N SER A 435 -0.90 3.77 -0.50
CA SER A 435 0.02 2.70 -0.85
C SER A 435 -0.33 1.34 -0.26
N ASN A 436 -1.52 1.14 0.28
CA ASN A 436 -1.92 -0.11 0.95
C ASN A 436 -2.47 -1.13 -0.04
N ALA A 437 -1.93 -2.35 -0.02
CA ALA A 437 -2.62 -3.48 -0.62
C ALA A 437 -3.72 -3.98 0.33
N ALA A 438 -4.85 -4.42 -0.23
CA ALA A 438 -5.91 -5.03 0.56
C ALA A 438 -5.47 -6.43 1.00
N THR A 439 -5.50 -6.69 2.30
CA THR A 439 -5.01 -7.95 2.86
C THR A 439 -6.03 -8.56 3.81
N HIS A 440 -6.04 -9.89 3.86
CA HIS A 440 -7.01 -10.67 4.63
C HIS A 440 -6.38 -11.37 5.84
N PHE A 441 -5.05 -11.40 5.90
CA PHE A 441 -4.28 -12.07 6.93
C PHE A 441 -3.23 -11.13 7.50
N SER A 442 -2.97 -11.24 8.81
CA SER A 442 -1.93 -10.49 9.50
C SER A 442 -0.53 -10.68 8.89
N PHE A 443 -0.22 -11.87 8.34
CA PHE A 443 1.08 -12.14 7.73
C PHE A 443 1.31 -11.39 6.40
N THR A 444 0.22 -11.00 5.72
CA THR A 444 0.27 -10.17 4.49
C THR A 444 0.08 -8.69 4.77
N ASN A 445 -0.10 -8.29 6.04
CA ASN A 445 -0.52 -6.93 6.42
C ASN A 445 0.37 -5.83 5.83
N ALA A 446 1.68 -6.07 5.79
CA ALA A 446 2.72 -5.14 5.35
C ALA A 446 2.85 -5.00 3.82
N LEU A 447 1.98 -5.64 3.04
CA LEU A 447 2.05 -5.53 1.58
C LEU A 447 1.55 -4.16 1.10
N GLY A 448 2.40 -3.46 0.34
CA GLY A 448 2.05 -2.19 -0.28
C GLY A 448 1.82 -2.27 -1.79
N LEU A 449 0.93 -1.42 -2.31
CA LEU A 449 0.65 -1.23 -3.73
C LEU A 449 0.18 0.21 -3.99
N VAL A 450 0.71 0.86 -5.04
CA VAL A 450 0.15 2.12 -5.57
C VAL A 450 -0.49 1.86 -6.92
N SER A 451 -1.80 2.08 -7.07
CA SER A 451 -2.51 1.80 -8.33
C SER A 451 -2.10 2.72 -9.48
N ALA A 452 -2.14 2.22 -10.72
CA ALA A 452 -1.91 3.00 -11.93
C ALA A 452 -2.81 4.23 -12.06
N GLU A 453 -4.07 4.11 -11.65
CA GLU A 453 -5.02 5.24 -11.66
C GLU A 453 -4.51 6.42 -10.83
N GLN A 454 -3.95 6.16 -9.64
CA GLN A 454 -3.43 7.22 -8.79
C GLN A 454 -2.21 7.91 -9.42
N VAL A 455 -1.30 7.11 -9.99
CA VAL A 455 -0.08 7.63 -10.62
C VAL A 455 -0.43 8.48 -11.85
N GLN A 456 -1.35 8.01 -12.68
CA GLN A 456 -1.80 8.74 -13.88
C GLN A 456 -2.48 10.06 -13.51
N ALA A 457 -3.33 10.06 -12.47
CA ALA A 457 -3.97 11.29 -11.97
C ALA A 457 -2.92 12.31 -11.51
N PHE A 458 -1.92 11.89 -10.72
CA PHE A 458 -0.82 12.75 -10.31
C PHE A 458 -0.01 13.28 -11.50
N GLU A 459 0.33 12.41 -12.46
CA GLU A 459 1.07 12.81 -13.66
C GLU A 459 0.32 13.83 -14.52
N GLN A 460 -1.00 13.77 -14.57
CA GLN A 460 -1.82 14.78 -15.27
C GLN A 460 -1.75 16.12 -14.54
N VAL A 461 -1.98 16.15 -13.22
CA VAL A 461 -1.86 17.38 -12.42
C VAL A 461 -0.46 17.98 -12.53
N ALA A 462 0.59 17.16 -12.40
CA ALA A 462 1.96 17.66 -12.42
C ALA A 462 2.40 18.18 -13.80
N LYS A 463 1.72 17.82 -14.90
CA LYS A 463 1.94 18.42 -16.23
C LYS A 463 1.44 19.85 -16.31
N GLU A 464 0.38 20.19 -15.59
CA GLU A 464 -0.17 21.55 -15.52
C GLU A 464 0.73 22.48 -14.68
N HIS A 465 1.60 21.90 -13.84
CA HIS A 465 2.57 22.61 -13.01
C HIS A 465 4.02 22.20 -13.32
N PRO A 466 4.55 22.51 -14.51
CA PRO A 466 5.84 22.01 -14.97
C PRO A 466 7.04 22.54 -14.17
N ARG A 467 6.89 23.66 -13.45
CA ARG A 467 7.94 24.28 -12.62
C ARG A 467 7.74 24.11 -11.11
N ALA A 468 6.67 23.44 -10.69
CA ALA A 468 6.46 23.18 -9.28
C ALA A 468 7.38 22.07 -8.77
N GLY A 469 7.81 22.22 -7.52
CA GLY A 469 8.39 21.13 -6.73
C GLY A 469 7.28 20.27 -6.13
N TRP A 470 7.55 18.98 -5.90
CA TRP A 470 6.55 18.03 -5.39
C TRP A 470 7.06 17.21 -4.20
N LEU A 471 6.30 17.21 -3.10
CA LEU A 471 6.42 16.18 -2.09
C LEU A 471 5.49 15.03 -2.44
N VAL A 472 6.04 13.83 -2.60
CA VAL A 472 5.30 12.62 -2.94
C VAL A 472 5.18 11.75 -1.69
N LEU A 473 3.99 11.67 -1.10
CA LEU A 473 3.76 10.99 0.17
C LEU A 473 3.11 9.64 -0.05
N LEU A 474 3.66 8.62 0.58
CA LEU A 474 3.08 7.28 0.68
C LEU A 474 3.62 6.56 1.92
N HIS A 475 2.97 5.52 2.41
CA HIS A 475 3.42 4.83 3.64
C HIS A 475 4.56 3.83 3.41
N HIS A 476 4.35 2.81 2.57
CA HIS A 476 5.30 1.73 2.30
C HIS A 476 6.55 2.16 1.51
N HIS A 477 7.75 1.73 1.90
CA HIS A 477 8.94 2.04 1.09
C HIS A 477 8.85 1.48 -0.34
N ALA A 478 9.25 2.28 -1.32
CA ALA A 478 9.18 1.88 -2.73
C ALA A 478 10.29 0.90 -3.15
N ILE A 479 11.39 0.86 -2.41
CA ILE A 479 12.54 -0.02 -2.70
C ILE A 479 13.33 -0.30 -1.42
N GLU A 480 13.96 -1.48 -1.35
CA GLU A 480 14.77 -1.87 -0.21
C GLU A 480 16.03 -1.01 -0.04
N TYR A 481 16.24 -0.51 1.19
CA TYR A 481 17.37 0.35 1.51
C TYR A 481 18.71 -0.35 1.27
N PRO A 482 19.75 0.41 0.89
CA PRO A 482 21.09 -0.09 0.60
C PRO A 482 21.91 -0.48 1.84
N ARG A 483 21.28 -0.76 3.00
CA ARG A 483 21.95 -1.09 4.27
C ARG A 483 22.19 -2.59 4.43
N ALA A 484 22.98 -3.03 5.41
CA ALA A 484 23.00 -4.45 5.80
C ALA A 484 21.85 -4.74 6.77
N VAL A 485 21.26 -5.94 6.70
CA VAL A 485 20.26 -6.40 7.68
C VAL A 485 20.74 -7.66 8.38
N LYS A 486 20.36 -7.83 9.65
CA LYS A 486 20.71 -9.03 10.43
C LYS A 486 19.90 -10.27 10.01
N LYS A 487 18.66 -10.08 9.55
CA LYS A 487 17.75 -11.16 9.15
C LYS A 487 17.13 -10.85 7.77
N LEU A 488 17.13 -11.85 6.90
CA LEU A 488 16.56 -11.79 5.56
C LEU A 488 15.05 -11.51 5.57
N SER A 489 14.35 -12.03 6.58
CA SER A 489 12.90 -11.88 6.74
C SER A 489 12.43 -10.43 6.82
N VAL A 490 13.31 -9.50 7.24
CA VAL A 490 12.99 -8.06 7.36
C VAL A 490 12.89 -7.37 5.98
N ARG A 491 13.28 -8.06 4.90
CA ARG A 491 13.36 -7.51 3.53
C ARG A 491 12.39 -8.15 2.55
N ILE A 492 11.57 -9.09 3.00
CA ILE A 492 10.64 -9.82 2.15
C ILE A 492 9.23 -9.35 2.49
N GLY A 493 8.52 -8.85 1.49
CA GLY A 493 7.08 -8.56 1.60
C GLY A 493 6.71 -7.27 2.34
N THR A 494 7.65 -6.33 2.51
CA THR A 494 7.39 -5.04 3.17
C THR A 494 7.49 -3.84 2.20
N ALA A 495 8.22 -4.00 1.08
CA ALA A 495 8.28 -2.97 0.04
C ALA A 495 7.01 -3.01 -0.83
N LEU A 496 6.76 -1.90 -1.56
CA LEU A 496 5.74 -1.87 -2.61
C LEU A 496 5.94 -3.03 -3.61
N ILE A 497 4.88 -3.81 -3.84
CA ILE A 497 4.85 -4.91 -4.81
C ILE A 497 5.22 -4.41 -6.21
N ASN A 498 4.74 -3.21 -6.56
CA ASN A 498 5.02 -2.54 -7.82
C ASN A 498 6.04 -1.40 -7.71
N GLY A 499 6.89 -1.41 -6.67
CA GLY A 499 7.80 -0.32 -6.33
C GLY A 499 8.76 0.09 -7.46
N ASN A 500 9.34 -0.87 -8.19
CA ASN A 500 10.20 -0.57 -9.36
C ASN A 500 9.40 0.16 -10.44
N TRP A 501 8.20 -0.33 -10.78
CA TRP A 501 7.31 0.34 -11.74
C TRP A 501 6.98 1.76 -11.28
N PHE A 502 6.60 1.93 -10.01
CA PHE A 502 6.26 3.24 -9.43
C PHE A 502 7.44 4.22 -9.51
N LEU A 503 8.64 3.82 -9.11
CA LEU A 503 9.84 4.66 -9.19
C LEU A 503 10.20 5.03 -10.63
N ARG A 504 10.02 4.12 -11.60
CA ARG A 504 10.21 4.46 -13.03
C ARG A 504 9.19 5.46 -13.55
N ARG A 505 7.94 5.41 -13.07
CA ARG A 505 6.93 6.42 -13.38
C ARG A 505 7.27 7.79 -12.76
N LEU A 506 7.90 7.80 -11.59
CA LEU A 506 8.34 9.04 -10.94
C LEU A 506 9.68 9.59 -11.47
N LYS A 507 10.47 8.80 -12.20
CA LYS A 507 11.77 9.22 -12.76
C LYS A 507 11.73 10.54 -13.55
N PRO A 508 10.70 10.87 -14.36
CA PRO A 508 10.60 12.18 -15.04
C PRO A 508 10.50 13.39 -14.10
N PHE A 509 10.24 13.17 -12.81
CA PHE A 509 10.20 14.20 -11.76
C PHE A 509 11.48 14.25 -10.93
N ALA A 510 12.52 13.48 -11.28
CA ALA A 510 13.84 13.59 -10.65
C ALA A 510 14.34 15.04 -10.69
N GLY A 511 14.86 15.53 -9.56
CA GLY A 511 15.25 16.93 -9.37
C GLY A 511 14.09 17.91 -9.12
N ARG A 512 12.83 17.46 -9.19
CA ARG A 512 11.63 18.26 -8.88
C ARG A 512 10.69 17.59 -7.88
N ALA A 513 11.04 16.40 -7.40
CA ALA A 513 10.24 15.66 -6.44
C ALA A 513 11.09 14.99 -5.35
N VAL A 514 10.55 14.96 -4.12
CA VAL A 514 11.05 14.15 -3.00
C VAL A 514 9.96 13.14 -2.62
N LEU A 515 10.30 11.85 -2.66
CA LEU A 515 9.45 10.78 -2.17
C LEU A 515 9.63 10.63 -0.66
N MET A 516 8.56 10.80 0.11
CA MET A 516 8.54 10.77 1.57
C MET A 516 7.64 9.63 2.06
N HIS A 517 8.18 8.77 2.92
CA HIS A 517 7.46 7.60 3.43
C HIS A 517 7.89 7.14 4.83
N GLY A 518 7.30 6.06 5.34
CA GLY A 518 7.64 5.43 6.61
C GLY A 518 7.64 3.91 6.53
N HIS A 519 6.82 3.24 7.34
CA HIS A 519 6.57 1.79 7.41
C HIS A 519 7.71 0.97 8.05
N ARG A 520 8.94 1.45 7.96
CA ARG A 520 10.12 0.71 8.45
C ARG A 520 10.55 1.08 9.86
N HIS A 521 9.93 2.11 10.44
CA HIS A 521 10.26 2.72 11.74
C HIS A 521 11.69 3.28 11.85
N VAL A 522 12.50 3.15 10.79
CA VAL A 522 13.89 3.58 10.74
C VAL A 522 14.08 4.57 9.60
N ASP A 523 14.98 5.51 9.84
CA ASP A 523 15.27 6.57 8.90
C ASP A 523 16.19 6.11 7.77
N TRP A 524 15.98 6.71 6.61
CA TRP A 524 16.89 6.59 5.47
C TRP A 524 16.68 7.76 4.53
N ILE A 525 17.76 8.43 4.16
CA ILE A 525 17.76 9.49 3.14
C ILE A 525 18.71 9.06 2.04
N GLY A 526 18.17 8.97 0.82
CA GLY A 526 18.91 8.48 -0.31
C GLY A 526 18.28 8.88 -1.62
N GLN A 527 18.75 8.23 -2.68
CA GLN A 527 18.20 8.45 -4.01
C GLN A 527 18.20 7.18 -4.86
N CYS A 528 17.31 7.18 -5.84
CA CYS A 528 17.22 6.15 -6.86
C CYS A 528 17.01 6.82 -8.22
N GLY A 529 18.04 6.83 -9.08
CA GLY A 529 17.93 7.42 -10.41
C GLY A 529 17.69 8.93 -10.42
N GLY A 530 18.23 9.65 -9.44
CA GLY A 530 18.06 11.10 -9.27
C GLY A 530 16.77 11.53 -8.55
N LEU A 531 15.87 10.58 -8.22
CA LEU A 531 14.74 10.84 -7.35
C LEU A 531 15.19 10.70 -5.89
N LEU A 532 15.00 11.77 -5.10
CA LEU A 532 15.26 11.78 -3.66
C LEU A 532 14.18 10.96 -2.93
N ILE A 533 14.61 10.15 -1.96
CA ILE A 533 13.75 9.31 -1.14
C ILE A 533 14.11 9.53 0.32
N VAL A 534 13.10 9.81 1.13
CA VAL A 534 13.19 10.09 2.56
C VAL A 534 12.23 9.15 3.31
N SER A 535 12.80 8.31 4.16
CA SER A 535 12.07 7.51 5.14
C SER A 535 12.16 8.19 6.50
N ALA A 536 11.01 8.47 7.12
CA ALA A 536 10.97 8.91 8.50
C ALA A 536 11.25 7.74 9.46
N PRO A 537 11.96 7.98 10.58
CA PRO A 537 11.91 7.07 11.71
C PRO A 537 10.55 7.20 12.41
N SER A 538 10.20 6.20 13.21
CA SER A 538 9.08 6.38 14.14
C SER A 538 9.54 7.20 15.35
N PRO A 539 8.80 8.24 15.74
CA PRO A 539 9.08 8.94 16.99
C PRO A 539 8.47 8.22 18.20
N VAL A 540 7.90 7.02 18.04
CA VAL A 540 7.25 6.24 19.12
C VAL A 540 7.80 4.82 19.21
N MET A 541 7.91 4.12 18.08
CA MET A 541 8.30 2.72 17.95
C MET A 541 9.80 2.50 18.17
N GLU A 542 10.23 1.23 18.20
CA GLU A 542 11.64 0.79 18.32
C GLU A 542 12.37 1.25 19.60
N ALA A 543 11.65 1.75 20.60
CA ALA A 543 12.21 2.25 21.85
C ALA A 543 11.24 2.08 23.02
N THR A 544 11.75 1.60 24.17
CA THR A 544 11.03 1.66 25.45
C THR A 544 10.92 3.09 25.95
N ASP A 545 10.02 3.37 26.90
CA ASP A 545 9.68 4.75 27.32
C ASP A 545 10.86 5.58 27.84
N ASP A 546 11.87 4.94 28.42
CA ASP A 546 13.10 5.54 28.94
C ASP A 546 14.17 5.85 27.87
N MET A 547 14.01 5.31 26.66
CA MET A 547 14.93 5.56 25.55
C MET A 547 14.53 6.81 24.74
N THR A 548 15.55 7.50 24.22
CA THR A 548 15.37 8.63 23.29
C THR A 548 14.89 8.13 21.93
N THR A 549 13.98 8.88 21.32
CA THR A 549 13.53 8.73 19.92
C THR A 549 13.71 10.06 19.21
N GLY A 550 13.34 10.16 17.94
CA GLY A 550 13.40 11.43 17.23
C GLY A 550 12.59 11.45 15.95
N PHE A 551 12.54 12.64 15.34
CA PHE A 551 11.94 12.86 14.03
C PHE A 551 12.71 13.96 13.30
N TYR A 552 12.42 14.14 12.02
CA TYR A 552 13.07 15.15 11.20
C TYR A 552 12.16 16.32 10.84
N ILE A 553 12.76 17.50 10.77
CA ILE A 553 12.22 18.67 10.08
C ILE A 553 13.08 18.88 8.84
N HIS A 554 12.48 18.69 7.67
CA HIS A 554 13.15 18.89 6.40
C HIS A 554 12.94 20.32 5.94
N THR A 555 14.02 20.98 5.52
CA THR A 555 13.92 22.22 4.76
C THR A 555 14.04 21.88 3.29
N VAL A 556 13.00 22.17 2.51
CA VAL A 556 13.01 22.05 1.05
C VAL A 556 12.96 23.43 0.42
N ALA A 557 13.62 23.60 -0.72
CA ALA A 557 13.59 24.84 -1.47
C ALA A 557 13.27 24.58 -2.94
N VAL A 558 12.47 25.44 -3.55
CA VAL A 558 12.20 25.41 -4.99
C VAL A 558 12.87 26.62 -5.62
N THR A 559 13.79 26.36 -6.56
CA THR A 559 14.52 27.42 -7.26
C THR A 559 13.64 28.09 -8.32
N ASN A 560 14.06 29.25 -8.83
CA ASN A 560 13.35 29.92 -9.92
C ASN A 560 13.27 29.08 -11.22
N GLY A 561 14.19 28.12 -11.39
CA GLY A 561 14.19 27.14 -12.47
C GLY A 561 13.27 25.94 -12.24
N GLY A 562 12.57 25.88 -11.10
CA GLY A 562 11.68 24.79 -10.73
C GLY A 562 12.38 23.55 -10.18
N GLU A 563 13.66 23.64 -9.81
CA GLU A 563 14.38 22.54 -9.16
C GLU A 563 14.05 22.49 -7.67
N LEU A 564 13.71 21.29 -7.17
CA LEU A 564 13.48 21.04 -5.76
C LEU A 564 14.80 20.59 -5.11
N LYS A 565 15.23 21.33 -4.09
CA LYS A 565 16.44 21.09 -3.30
C LYS A 565 16.08 20.60 -1.92
N LEU A 566 16.75 19.54 -1.46
CA LEU A 566 16.62 19.04 -0.09
C LEU A 566 17.84 19.49 0.72
N LEU A 567 17.62 20.45 1.62
CA LEU A 567 18.67 20.98 2.49
C LEU A 567 18.89 20.05 3.68
N SER A 568 19.97 20.29 4.42
CA SER A 568 20.29 19.52 5.63
C SER A 568 19.12 19.59 6.62
N PRO A 569 18.57 18.45 7.07
CA PRO A 569 17.42 18.43 7.96
C PRO A 569 17.82 18.68 9.41
N GLU A 570 16.86 19.17 10.20
CA GLU A 570 16.98 19.25 11.65
C GLU A 570 16.52 17.91 12.24
N HIS A 571 17.37 17.23 13.00
CA HIS A 571 16.97 16.06 13.79
C HIS A 571 16.53 16.49 15.18
N ILE A 572 15.28 16.25 15.53
CA ILE A 572 14.70 16.62 16.81
C ILE A 572 14.64 15.39 17.70
N GLU A 573 15.42 15.41 18.78
CA GLU A 573 15.39 14.36 19.79
C GLU A 573 14.21 14.53 20.75
N LEU A 574 13.58 13.41 21.07
CA LEU A 574 12.53 13.27 22.06
C LEU A 574 13.06 12.39 23.19
N PRO A 575 13.50 12.98 24.32
CA PRO A 575 14.06 12.21 25.41
C PRO A 575 13.03 11.25 26.01
N GLY A 576 13.53 10.10 26.44
CA GLY A 576 12.74 9.13 27.19
C GLY A 576 12.42 9.60 28.60
N GLU A 577 11.34 9.09 29.16
CA GLU A 577 10.95 9.31 30.55
C GLU A 577 10.73 7.94 31.22
N PRO A 578 11.59 7.53 32.18
CA PRO A 578 11.41 6.28 32.89
C PRO A 578 10.11 6.31 33.69
N HIS A 579 9.42 5.17 33.74
CA HIS A 579 8.28 5.02 34.62
C HIS A 579 8.74 5.06 36.09
N LYS A 580 8.14 5.95 36.87
CA LYS A 580 8.27 5.94 38.33
C LYS A 580 7.47 4.81 38.95
#